data_AF-A0AAE6YM07-F1
#
_entry.id   AF-A0AAE6YM07-F1
#
_cell.length_a   1.000
_cell.length_b   1.000
_cell.length_c   1.000
_cell.angle_alpha   90.00
_cell.angle_beta   90.00
_cell.angle_gamma   90.00
#
_symmetry.space_group_name_H-M   'P 1'
#
loop_
_entity.id
_entity.type
_entity.pdbx_description
1 polymer ?
#
loop_
_entity_poly.entity_id
_entity_poly.type
_entity_poly.pdbx_seq_one_letter_code
_entity_poly.pdbx_strand_id
1 'polypeptide(L)' 'MALDLSDGNWISKKKFKEEFDLGETAYQTRMKAMTAGDSEFKNGYAKVNRQEVYINRKIYSAWMSAEAEKNMFWVDY' A
#
# COMPACT_ATOMS: atom_id res chain seq x y z
N MET A 1 -3.79 -16.43 3.92
CA MET A 1 -4.61 -16.12 2.72
C MET A 1 -3.72 -16.21 1.50
N ALA A 2 -4.15 -16.90 0.45
CA ALA A 2 -3.34 -17.11 -0.76
C ALA A 2 -3.21 -15.79 -1.55
N LEU A 3 -2.02 -15.55 -2.11
CA LEU A 3 -1.76 -14.43 -3.02
C LEU A 3 -2.53 -14.66 -4.32
N ASP A 4 -3.72 -14.08 -4.42
CA ASP A 4 -4.48 -14.08 -5.66
C ASP A 4 -3.88 -13.04 -6.63
N LEU A 5 -3.08 -13.54 -7.57
CA LEU A 5 -2.46 -12.75 -8.63
C LEU A 5 -3.42 -12.55 -9.83
N SER A 6 -4.58 -13.20 -9.84
CA SER A 6 -5.67 -13.02 -10.83
C SER A 6 -6.56 -11.81 -10.52
N ASP A 7 -6.53 -11.33 -9.27
CA ASP A 7 -7.11 -10.08 -8.84
C ASP A 7 -6.41 -8.94 -9.64
N GLY A 8 -7.06 -8.41 -10.70
CA GLY A 8 -6.56 -7.32 -11.57
C GLY A 8 -6.31 -5.97 -10.85
N ASN A 9 -6.10 -6.03 -9.54
CA ASN A 9 -5.84 -4.98 -8.58
C ASN A 9 -4.34 -4.70 -8.43
N TRP A 10 -3.47 -5.53 -9.00
CA TRP A 10 -2.03 -5.28 -9.06
C TRP A 10 -1.70 -4.23 -10.11
N ILE A 11 -1.13 -3.11 -9.67
CA ILE A 11 -0.73 -2.00 -10.55
C ILE A 11 0.73 -1.64 -10.31
N SER A 12 1.40 -1.15 -11.35
CA SER A 12 2.80 -0.72 -11.23
C SER A 12 2.93 0.54 -10.37
N LYS A 13 4.12 0.76 -9.78
CA LYS A 13 4.44 1.99 -9.04
C LYS A 13 4.05 3.26 -9.79
N LYS A 14 4.26 3.31 -11.11
CA LYS A 14 3.93 4.48 -11.93
C LYS A 14 2.42 4.74 -11.92
N LYS A 15 1.63 3.72 -12.28
CA LYS A 15 0.17 3.82 -12.33
C LYS A 15 -0.44 4.09 -10.94
N PHE A 16 0.13 3.48 -9.90
CA PHE A 16 -0.26 3.74 -8.52
C PHE A 16 -0.02 5.21 -8.13
N LYS A 17 1.15 5.76 -8.46
CA LYS A 17 1.43 7.18 -8.19
C LYS A 17 0.48 8.11 -8.93
N GLU A 18 0.14 7.78 -10.18
CA GLU A 18 -0.83 8.56 -10.98
C GLU A 18 -2.25 8.47 -10.41
N GLU A 19 -2.70 7.27 -10.00
CA GLU A 19 -4.07 7.05 -9.48
C GLU A 19 -4.31 7.72 -8.13
N PHE A 20 -3.29 7.78 -7.28
CA PHE A 20 -3.38 8.35 -5.93
C PHE A 20 -2.77 9.76 -5.83
N ASP A 21 -2.38 10.36 -6.95
CA ASP A 21 -1.69 11.66 -7.03
C ASP A 21 -0.51 11.77 -6.06
N LEU A 22 0.35 10.75 -6.04
CA LEU A 22 1.47 10.63 -5.10
C LEU A 22 2.81 11.01 -5.72
N GLY A 23 3.47 11.98 -5.08
CA GLY A 23 4.89 12.25 -5.28
C GLY A 23 5.79 11.07 -4.88
N GLU A 24 7.04 11.07 -5.33
CA GLU A 24 8.00 10.00 -5.03
C GLU A 24 8.28 9.86 -3.53
N THR A 25 8.44 10.98 -2.83
CA THR A 25 8.66 11.00 -1.38
C THR A 25 7.46 10.46 -0.61
N ALA A 26 6.25 10.92 -0.96
CA ALA A 26 5.01 10.46 -0.33
C ALA A 26 4.82 8.95 -0.54
N TYR A 27 5.04 8.46 -1.76
CA TYR A 27 5.01 7.03 -2.07
C TYR A 27 5.99 6.24 -1.19
N GLN A 28 7.26 6.66 -1.09
CA GLN A 28 8.25 5.94 -0.29
C GLN A 28 7.88 5.88 1.19
N THR A 29 7.42 6.99 1.76
CA THR A 29 6.97 7.04 3.16
C THR A 29 5.80 6.09 3.39
N ARG A 30 4.78 6.13 2.52
CA ARG A 30 3.60 5.26 2.64
C ARG A 30 3.94 3.78 2.47
N MET A 31 4.78 3.42 1.50
CA MET A 31 5.23 2.03 1.33
C MET A 31 6.06 1.55 2.51
N LYS A 32 6.90 2.42 3.09
CA LYS A 32 7.66 2.09 4.29
C LYS A 32 6.74 1.86 5.50
N ALA A 33 5.74 2.71 5.70
CA ALA A 33 4.75 2.54 6.77
C ALA A 33 3.90 1.27 6.59
N MET A 34 3.39 1.05 5.38
CA MET A 34 2.63 -0.14 5.00
C MET A 34 3.41 -1.44 5.20
N THR A 35 4.71 -1.44 4.92
CA THR A 35 5.56 -2.63 5.07
C THR A 35 6.23 -2.76 6.46
N ALA A 36 6.18 -1.73 7.31
CA ALA A 36 6.83 -1.75 8.62
C ALA A 36 6.02 -2.46 9.71
N GLY A 37 4.69 -2.29 9.72
CA GLY A 37 3.85 -2.72 10.85
C GLY A 37 3.23 -4.11 10.71
N ASP A 38 2.50 -4.34 9.62
CA ASP A 38 1.53 -5.44 9.53
C ASP A 38 1.88 -6.40 8.37
N SER A 39 1.99 -7.69 8.70
CA SER A 39 2.37 -8.75 7.74
C SER A 39 1.34 -8.92 6.63
N GLU A 40 0.08 -8.56 6.89
CA GLU A 40 -1.01 -8.62 5.91
C GLU A 40 -0.83 -7.61 4.78
N PHE A 41 -0.34 -6.40 5.08
CA PHE A 41 -0.11 -5.37 4.07
C PHE A 41 1.21 -5.57 3.32
N LYS A 42 2.19 -6.30 3.90
CA LYS A 42 3.40 -6.73 3.17
C LYS A 42 3.06 -7.55 1.92
N ASN A 43 2.01 -8.36 1.98
CA ASN A 43 1.57 -9.18 0.84
C ASN A 43 0.99 -8.34 -0.32
N GLY A 44 0.66 -7.07 -0.10
CA GLY A 44 0.21 -6.14 -1.15
C GLY A 44 1.32 -5.38 -1.84
N TYR A 45 2.58 -5.64 -1.48
CA TYR A 45 3.75 -4.98 -2.05
C TYR A 45 4.71 -6.01 -2.64
N ALA A 46 4.82 -6.03 -3.96
CA ALA A 46 5.72 -6.94 -4.67
C ALA A 46 6.83 -6.13 -5.36
N LYS A 47 8.06 -6.28 -4.86
CA LYS A 47 9.25 -5.70 -5.46
C LYS A 47 10.01 -6.79 -6.21
N VAL A 48 9.93 -6.77 -7.54
CA VAL A 48 10.66 -7.71 -8.40
C VAL A 48 12.09 -7.23 -8.59
N ASN A 49 12.29 -5.93 -8.82
CA ASN A 49 13.61 -5.30 -8.86
C ASN A 49 13.53 -3.80 -8.46
N ARG A 50 14.59 -3.02 -8.70
CA ARG A 50 14.60 -1.58 -8.35
C ARG A 50 13.61 -0.73 -9.16
N GLN A 51 13.21 -1.18 -10.35
CA GLN A 51 12.35 -0.46 -11.28
C GLN A 51 10.93 -1.05 -11.37
N GLU A 52 10.81 -2.36 -11.22
CA GLU A 52 9.57 -3.13 -11.27
C GLU A 52 9.06 -3.40 -9.87
N VAL A 53 8.13 -2.53 -9.48
CA VAL A 53 7.40 -2.61 -8.23
C VAL A 53 5.92 -2.61 -8.54
N TYR A 54 5.21 -3.55 -7.93
CA TYR A 54 3.78 -3.73 -8.06
C TYR A 54 3.12 -3.57 -6.69
N ILE A 55 2.01 -2.86 -6.69
CA ILE A 55 1.22 -2.59 -5.50
C ILE A 55 -0.20 -3.08 -5.76
N ASN A 56 -0.75 -3.85 -4.82
CA ASN A 56 -2.15 -4.24 -4.87
C ASN A 56 -3.01 -3.12 -4.29
N ARG A 57 -3.85 -2.50 -5.14
CA ARG A 57 -4.71 -1.37 -4.72
C ARG A 57 -5.65 -1.72 -3.57
N LYS A 58 -6.16 -2.96 -3.52
CA LYS A 58 -7.12 -3.41 -2.52
C LYS A 58 -6.47 -3.46 -1.14
N ILE A 59 -5.27 -4.02 -1.07
CA ILE A 59 -4.49 -4.09 0.17
C ILE A 59 -4.06 -2.68 0.60
N TYR A 60 -3.69 -1.82 -0.36
CA TYR A 60 -3.37 -0.43 -0.05
C TYR A 60 -4.56 0.37 0.50
N SER A 61 -5.75 0.24 -0.09
CA SER A 61 -6.97 0.88 0.42
C SER A 61 -7.33 0.35 1.82
N ALA A 62 -7.21 -0.96 2.06
CA ALA A 62 -7.43 -1.54 3.37
C ALA A 62 -6.43 -1.00 4.42
N TRP A 63 -5.16 -0.84 4.03
CA TRP A 63 -4.14 -0.22 4.89
C TRP A 63 -4.49 1.23 5.21
N MET A 64 -4.90 2.03 4.22
CA MET A 64 -5.31 3.42 4.47
C MET A 64 -6.51 3.50 5.42
N SER A 65 -7.50 2.63 5.26
CA SER A 65 -8.63 2.54 6.18
C SER A 65 -8.16 2.17 7.59
N ALA A 66 -7.29 1.17 7.73
CA ALA A 66 -6.75 0.76 9.02
C ALA A 66 -5.88 1.86 9.69
N GLU A 67 -5.11 2.63 8.90
CA GLU A 67 -4.39 3.80 9.42
C GLU A 67 -5.33 4.93 9.83
N ALA A 68 -6.40 5.16 9.08
CA ALA A 68 -7.43 6.15 9.44
C ALA A 68 -8.17 5.76 10.72
N GLU A 69 -8.52 4.47 10.87
CA GLU A 69 -9.12 3.92 12.10
C GLU A 69 -8.15 4.02 13.30
N LYS A 70 -6.86 3.71 13.10
CA LYS A 70 -5.83 3.93 14.13
C LYS A 70 -5.73 5.41 14.50
N ASN A 71 -5.78 6.33 13.56
CA ASN A 71 -5.74 7.77 13.86
C ASN A 71 -7.02 8.26 14.56
N MET A 72 -8.20 7.78 14.17
CA MET A 72 -9.46 8.12 14.84
C MET A 72 -9.50 7.66 16.29
N PHE A 73 -8.85 6.53 16.61
CA PHE A 73 -8.79 6.02 17.98
C PHE A 73 -7.97 6.92 18.96
N TRP A 74 -7.23 7.91 18.45
CA TRP A 74 -6.41 8.82 19.25
C TRP A 74 -6.94 10.27 19.31
N VAL A 75 -8.11 10.58 18.74
CA VAL A 75 -8.72 11.94 18.76
C VAL A 75 -9.84 12.05 19.80
N ASP A 76 -9.77 11.28 20.89
CA ASP A 76 -10.67 11.45 22.05
C ASP A 76 -9.82 11.36 23.33
N TYR A 77 -9.11 12.45 23.63
CA TYR A 77 -8.59 12.74 24.99
C TYR A 77 -8.46 14.24 25.21
#